data_AF-A0A7K4DB37-F1
#
_entry.id   AF-A0A7K4DB37-F1
#
_cell.length_a   1.000
_cell.length_b   1.000
_cell.length_c   1.000
_cell.angle_alpha   90.00
_cell.angle_beta   90.00
_cell.angle_gamma   90.00
#
_symmetry.space_group_name_H-M   'P 1'
#
loop_
_entity.id
_entity.type
_entity.pdbx_description
1 polymer ?
#
loop_
_entity_poly.entity_id
_entity_poly.type
_entity_poly.pdbx_seq_one_letter_code
_entity_poly.pdbx_strand_id
1 'polypeptide(L)'
;MADKVKQEKTRELIVRSMLIETSYNIKRLAQSFARADDKNEITNKFLKESRRITLDNFERLLNEPSIKKEIDSMKDYESNERYNVVQTTLINSPNLTVIEIYREVKSTDLFKDEYDLQTLLDWMHRKGQLIKDSQNRYSFIFF
;
A
#
# COMPACT_ATOMS: atom_id res chain seq x y z
N MET A 1 4.85 16.22 -14.53
CA MET A 1 3.54 15.82 -15.10
C MET A 1 3.59 14.45 -15.79
N ALA A 2 4.58 14.18 -16.65
CA ALA A 2 4.69 12.87 -17.34
C ALA A 2 4.83 11.65 -16.40
N ASP A 3 5.56 11.80 -15.28
CA ASP A 3 5.76 10.68 -14.33
C ASP A 3 4.50 10.36 -13.52
N LYS A 4 3.68 11.35 -13.15
CA LYS A 4 2.38 11.13 -12.51
C LYS A 4 1.42 10.33 -13.42
N VAL A 5 1.37 10.70 -14.70
CA VAL A 5 0.56 9.98 -15.71
C VAL A 5 1.06 8.54 -15.92
N LYS A 6 2.38 8.31 -15.85
CA LYS A 6 2.98 6.98 -15.93
C LYS A 6 2.67 6.12 -14.70
N GLN A 7 2.67 6.72 -13.51
CA GLN A 7 2.29 6.06 -12.26
C GLN A 7 0.80 5.70 -12.24
N GLU A 8 -0.10 6.60 -12.65
CA GLU A 8 -1.54 6.32 -12.76
C GLU A 8 -1.83 5.15 -13.70
N LYS A 9 -1.18 5.10 -14.86
CA LYS A 9 -1.31 3.97 -15.80
C LYS A 9 -0.79 2.66 -15.21
N THR A 10 0.32 2.70 -14.46
CA THR A 10 0.89 1.52 -13.81
C THR A 10 -0.04 0.99 -12.72
N ARG A 11 -0.59 1.89 -11.90
CA ARG A 11 -1.59 1.58 -10.87
C ARG A 11 -2.84 0.96 -11.49
N GLU A 12 -3.36 1.54 -12.57
CA GLU A 12 -4.53 1.00 -13.26
C GLU A 12 -4.28 -0.43 -13.78
N LEU A 13 -3.09 -0.71 -14.31
CA LEU A 13 -2.71 -2.05 -14.75
C LEU A 13 -2.66 -3.06 -13.60
N ILE A 14 -2.10 -2.66 -12.45
CA ILE A 14 -2.06 -3.50 -11.24
C ILE A 14 -3.46 -3.76 -10.70
N VAL A 15 -4.30 -2.73 -10.60
CA VAL A 15 -5.69 -2.88 -10.13
C VAL A 15 -6.46 -3.81 -11.07
N ARG A 16 -6.31 -3.64 -12.39
CA ARG A 16 -6.94 -4.52 -13.38
C ARG A 16 -6.48 -5.97 -13.26
N SER A 17 -5.18 -6.23 -13.06
CA SER A 17 -4.70 -7.62 -12.89
C SER A 17 -5.25 -8.27 -11.62
N MET A 18 -5.26 -7.53 -10.50
CA MET A 18 -5.85 -8.01 -9.23
C MET A 18 -7.35 -8.27 -9.34
N LEU A 19 -8.10 -7.44 -10.08
CA LEU A 19 -9.52 -7.65 -10.34
C LEU A 19 -9.77 -8.94 -11.14
N ILE A 20 -8.92 -9.24 -12.12
CA ILE A 20 -9.01 -10.48 -12.91
C ILE A 20 -8.76 -11.70 -12.02
N GLU A 21 -7.71 -11.69 -11.21
CA GLU A 21 -7.39 -12.79 -10.30
C GLU A 21 -8.49 -13.00 -9.25
N THR A 22 -9.00 -11.91 -8.66
CA THR A 22 -10.10 -11.97 -7.69
C THR A 22 -11.36 -12.55 -8.33
N SER A 23 -11.69 -12.14 -9.55
CA SER A 23 -12.84 -12.67 -10.30
C SER A 23 -12.68 -14.16 -10.59
N TYR A 24 -11.47 -14.59 -10.95
CA TYR A 24 -11.14 -16.00 -11.16
C TYR A 24 -11.31 -16.82 -9.88
N ASN A 25 -10.83 -16.30 -8.73
CA ASN A 25 -10.97 -16.95 -7.44
C ASN A 25 -12.45 -17.07 -7.00
N ILE A 26 -13.25 -16.02 -7.21
CA ILE A 26 -14.70 -16.05 -6.96
C ILE A 26 -15.37 -17.14 -7.82
N LYS A 27 -15.00 -17.25 -9.10
CA LYS A 27 -15.53 -18.30 -9.97
C LYS A 27 -15.17 -19.71 -9.47
N ARG A 28 -13.94 -19.92 -8.99
CA ARG A 28 -13.50 -21.21 -8.42
C ARG A 28 -14.26 -21.58 -7.15
N LEU A 29 -14.53 -20.61 -6.28
CA LEU A 29 -15.39 -20.82 -5.11
C LEU A 29 -16.81 -21.20 -5.54
N ALA A 30 -17.36 -20.50 -6.54
CA ALA A 30 -18.71 -20.78 -7.02
C ALA A 30 -18.82 -22.17 -7.66
N GLN A 31 -17.77 -22.62 -8.37
CA GLN A 31 -17.68 -23.99 -8.87
C GLN A 31 -17.63 -25.02 -7.73
N SER A 32 -16.93 -24.70 -6.65
CA SER A 32 -16.83 -25.59 -5.49
C SER A 32 -18.18 -25.72 -4.77
N PHE A 33 -18.93 -24.62 -4.62
CA PHE A 33 -20.28 -24.65 -4.07
C PHE A 33 -21.26 -25.39 -4.98
N ALA A 34 -21.17 -25.20 -6.30
CA ALA A 34 -21.99 -25.95 -7.24
C ALA A 34 -21.76 -27.47 -7.11
N ARG A 35 -20.50 -27.90 -7.00
CA ARG A 35 -20.15 -29.32 -6.78
C ARG A 35 -20.65 -29.85 -5.44
N ALA A 36 -20.58 -29.05 -4.38
CA ALA A 36 -21.10 -29.44 -3.07
C ALA A 36 -22.62 -29.64 -3.06
N ASP A 37 -23.35 -28.92 -3.92
CA ASP A 37 -24.80 -29.03 -4.12
C ASP A 37 -25.19 -30.02 -5.24
N ASP A 38 -24.25 -30.88 -5.70
CA ASP A 38 -24.42 -31.82 -6.83
C ASP A 38 -24.94 -31.15 -8.12
N LYS A 39 -24.49 -29.92 -8.39
CA LYS A 39 -24.81 -29.15 -9.61
C LYS A 39 -23.65 -29.15 -10.59
N ASN A 40 -23.98 -29.36 -11.85
CA ASN A 40 -23.02 -29.33 -12.96
C ASN A 40 -22.78 -27.92 -13.54
N GLU A 41 -23.57 -26.93 -13.09
CA GLU A 41 -23.54 -25.57 -13.62
C GLU A 41 -23.41 -24.54 -12.50
N ILE A 42 -22.67 -23.47 -12.79
CA ILE A 42 -22.57 -22.31 -11.91
C ILE A 42 -23.81 -21.44 -12.14
N THR A 43 -24.54 -21.15 -11.07
CA THR A 43 -25.68 -20.25 -11.09
C THR A 43 -25.33 -18.91 -10.45
N ASN A 44 -26.17 -17.90 -10.67
CA ASN A 44 -26.06 -16.60 -9.99
C ASN A 44 -26.10 -16.74 -8.45
N LYS A 45 -26.77 -17.76 -7.90
CA LYS A 45 -26.76 -18.05 -6.46
C LYS A 45 -25.33 -18.28 -5.97
N PHE A 46 -24.60 -19.21 -6.60
CA PHE A 46 -23.23 -19.58 -6.18
C PHE A 46 -22.23 -18.44 -6.36
N LEU A 47 -22.38 -17.62 -7.41
CA LEU A 47 -21.55 -16.43 -7.60
C LEU A 47 -21.79 -15.38 -6.50
N LYS A 48 -23.05 -15.11 -6.14
CA LYS A 48 -23.40 -14.18 -5.06
C LYS A 48 -22.87 -14.66 -3.71
N GLU A 49 -22.99 -15.96 -3.44
CA GLU A 49 -22.51 -16.57 -2.20
C GLU A 49 -20.98 -16.54 -2.10
N SER A 50 -20.28 -16.83 -3.19
CA SER A 50 -18.81 -16.75 -3.27
C SER A 50 -18.30 -15.33 -3.05
N ARG A 51 -18.99 -14.33 -3.64
CA ARG A 51 -18.69 -12.91 -3.38
C ARG A 51 -18.87 -12.58 -1.90
N ARG A 52 -19.98 -13.00 -1.28
CA ARG A 52 -20.27 -12.72 0.14
C ARG A 52 -19.16 -13.30 1.04
N ILE A 53 -18.84 -14.58 0.89
CA ILE A 53 -17.80 -15.24 1.71
C ILE A 53 -16.43 -14.59 1.53
N THR A 54 -16.11 -14.16 0.30
CA THR A 54 -14.87 -13.44 0.03
C THR A 54 -14.82 -12.12 0.79
N LEU A 55 -15.91 -11.34 0.79
CA LEU A 55 -16.01 -10.09 1.55
C LEU A 55 -15.94 -10.33 3.06
N ASP A 56 -16.70 -11.30 3.57
CA ASP A 56 -16.69 -11.64 5.00
C ASP A 56 -15.29 -12.04 5.49
N ASN A 57 -14.53 -12.78 4.67
CA ASN A 57 -13.14 -13.13 4.98
C ASN A 57 -12.22 -11.91 5.00
N PHE A 58 -12.40 -10.95 4.08
CA PHE A 58 -11.64 -9.70 4.13
C PHE A 58 -11.99 -8.88 5.37
N GLU A 59 -13.27 -8.78 5.74
CA GLU A 59 -13.68 -8.08 6.96
C GLU A 59 -13.08 -8.73 8.22
N ARG A 60 -13.03 -10.06 8.27
CA ARG A 60 -12.34 -10.79 9.36
C ARG A 60 -10.86 -10.47 9.39
N LEU A 61 -10.19 -10.51 8.23
CA LEU A 61 -8.76 -10.21 8.12
C LEU A 61 -8.44 -8.79 8.62
N LEU A 62 -9.29 -7.81 8.32
CA LEU A 62 -9.14 -6.43 8.81
C LEU A 62 -9.30 -6.32 10.34
N ASN A 63 -10.03 -7.25 10.96
CA ASN A 63 -10.23 -7.30 12.40
C ASN A 63 -9.18 -8.16 13.14
N GLU A 64 -8.30 -8.86 12.43
CA GLU A 64 -7.20 -9.60 13.04
C GLU A 64 -6.27 -8.64 13.82
N PRO A 65 -5.97 -8.89 15.11
CA PRO A 65 -5.22 -7.95 15.94
C PRO A 65 -3.87 -7.52 15.35
N SER A 66 -3.17 -8.42 14.66
CA SER A 66 -1.89 -8.11 14.00
C SER A 66 -2.06 -7.15 12.83
N ILE A 67 -3.07 -7.36 11.99
CA ILE A 67 -3.38 -6.51 10.84
C ILE A 67 -3.93 -5.16 11.31
N LYS A 68 -4.85 -5.18 12.27
CA LYS A 68 -5.41 -3.96 12.87
C LYS A 68 -4.31 -3.11 13.51
N LYS A 69 -3.39 -3.71 14.27
CA LYS A 69 -2.24 -3.01 14.84
C LYS A 69 -1.34 -2.41 13.77
N GLU A 70 -1.14 -3.11 12.66
CA GLU A 70 -0.38 -2.58 11.53
C GLU A 70 -1.08 -1.38 10.88
N ILE A 71 -2.39 -1.48 10.61
CA ILE A 71 -3.21 -0.38 10.07
C ILE A 71 -3.22 0.81 11.01
N ASP A 72 -3.44 0.60 12.31
CA ASP A 72 -3.48 1.67 13.31
C ASP A 72 -2.10 2.32 13.45
N SER A 73 -1.01 1.53 13.41
CA SER A 73 0.33 2.09 13.40
C SER A 73 0.57 2.99 12.19
N MET A 74 0.05 2.68 11.01
CA MET A 74 0.18 3.56 9.84
C MET A 74 -0.51 4.92 10.08
N LYS A 75 -1.68 4.94 10.71
CA LYS A 75 -2.42 6.17 11.04
C LYS A 75 -1.70 7.06 12.07
N ASP A 76 -1.06 6.44 13.06
CA ASP A 76 -0.29 7.17 14.08
C ASP A 76 0.94 7.87 13.46
N TYR A 77 1.48 7.34 12.35
CA TYR A 77 2.60 7.97 11.64
C TYR A 77 2.16 8.98 10.57
N GLU A 78 1.01 8.80 9.91
CA GLU A 78 0.45 9.84 9.01
C GLU A 78 0.03 11.11 9.77
N SER A 79 -0.21 11.01 11.07
CA SER A 79 -0.44 12.15 11.95
C SER A 79 0.85 12.75 12.55
N ASN A 80 2.01 12.15 12.28
CA ASN A 80 3.31 12.63 12.76
C ASN A 80 3.84 13.74 11.85
N GLU A 81 4.07 14.92 12.42
CA GLU A 81 4.58 16.10 11.70
C GLU A 81 5.91 15.83 10.96
N ARG A 82 6.80 15.02 11.56
CA ARG A 82 8.08 14.61 10.96
C ARG A 82 7.87 13.81 9.68
N TYR A 83 6.91 12.90 9.70
CA TYR A 83 6.54 12.09 8.54
C TYR A 83 5.97 12.97 7.43
N ASN A 84 5.03 13.85 7.76
CA ASN A 84 4.36 14.72 6.80
C ASN A 84 5.34 15.66 6.09
N VAL A 85 6.31 16.22 6.83
CA VAL A 85 7.36 17.07 6.27
C VAL A 85 8.23 16.28 5.29
N VAL A 86 8.73 15.10 5.67
CA VAL A 86 9.56 14.26 4.79
C VAL A 86 8.79 13.77 3.57
N GLN A 87 7.53 13.36 3.75
CA GLN A 87 6.64 12.99 2.65
C GLN A 87 6.46 14.15 1.67
N THR A 88 6.14 15.35 2.17
CA THR A 88 5.96 16.55 1.33
C THR A 88 7.23 16.89 0.56
N THR A 89 8.40 16.84 1.21
CA THR A 89 9.70 17.06 0.57
C THR A 89 9.92 16.06 -0.57
N LEU A 90 9.71 14.76 -0.35
CA LEU A 90 9.93 13.73 -1.37
C LEU A 90 8.88 13.71 -2.49
N ILE A 91 7.67 14.21 -2.23
CA ILE A 91 6.64 14.42 -3.26
C ILE A 91 7.04 15.58 -4.18
N ASN A 92 7.55 16.67 -3.62
CA ASN A 92 7.94 17.85 -4.38
C ASN A 92 9.29 17.68 -5.09
N SER A 93 10.20 16.94 -4.48
CA SER A 93 11.57 16.72 -4.93
C SER A 93 11.96 15.25 -4.72
N PRO A 94 11.66 14.36 -5.69
CA PRO A 94 11.98 12.94 -5.58
C PRO A 94 13.48 12.65 -5.85
N ASN A 95 13.93 11.47 -5.45
CA ASN A 95 15.31 10.96 -5.60
C ASN A 95 16.35 11.81 -4.87
N LEU A 96 16.10 12.11 -3.60
CA LEU A 96 17.03 12.83 -2.74
C LEU A 96 17.78 11.88 -1.80
N THR A 97 19.05 12.17 -1.55
CA THR A 97 19.83 11.55 -0.47
C THR A 97 19.39 12.07 0.90
N VAL A 98 19.76 11.36 1.98
CA VAL A 98 19.43 11.80 3.35
C VAL A 98 19.95 13.22 3.66
N ILE A 99 21.12 13.59 3.14
CA ILE A 99 21.74 14.91 3.32
C ILE A 99 20.88 15.99 2.67
N GLU A 100 20.41 15.73 1.45
CA GLU A 100 19.58 16.67 0.70
C GLU A 100 18.21 16.83 1.36
N ILE A 101 17.58 15.72 1.77
CA ILE A 101 16.32 15.76 2.51
C ILE A 101 16.51 16.54 3.81
N TYR A 102 17.59 16.30 4.56
CA TYR A 102 17.86 17.01 5.80
C TYR A 102 17.97 18.52 5.58
N ARG A 103 18.64 18.97 4.51
CA ARG A 103 18.73 20.40 4.17
C ARG A 103 17.37 21.03 3.90
N GLU A 104 16.50 20.32 3.19
CA GLU A 104 15.14 20.79 2.88
C GLU A 104 14.27 20.91 4.14
N VAL A 105 14.41 19.98 5.08
CA VAL A 105 13.57 19.94 6.29
C VAL A 105 14.20 20.63 7.51
N LYS A 106 15.46 21.09 7.41
CA LYS A 106 16.22 21.65 8.53
C LYS A 106 15.52 22.82 9.21
N SER A 107 14.85 23.69 8.43
CA SER A 107 14.14 24.87 8.93
C SER A 107 12.93 24.54 9.81
N THR A 108 12.48 23.29 9.83
CA THR A 108 11.36 22.85 10.68
C THR A 108 11.78 22.55 12.12
N ASP A 109 13.08 22.44 12.40
CA ASP A 109 13.64 22.02 13.70
C ASP A 109 13.12 20.66 14.22
N LEU A 110 12.44 19.87 13.36
CA LEU A 110 11.88 18.56 13.68
C LEU A 110 12.93 17.44 13.71
N PHE A 111 14.13 17.68 13.18
CA PHE A 111 15.20 16.68 13.07
C PHE A 111 16.48 17.23 13.69
N LYS A 112 17.08 16.46 14.61
CA LYS A 112 18.31 16.87 15.30
C LYS A 112 19.51 16.88 14.36
N ASP A 113 19.58 15.87 13.49
CA ASP A 113 20.65 15.63 12.55
C ASP A 113 20.22 14.65 11.44
N GLU A 114 21.13 14.35 10.53
CA GLU A 114 20.94 13.40 9.43
C GLU A 114 20.69 11.96 9.91
N TYR A 115 21.21 11.56 11.08
CA TYR A 115 21.03 10.20 11.62
C TYR A 115 19.62 9.99 12.19
N ASP A 116 19.10 11.01 12.86
CA ASP A 116 17.72 11.05 13.34
C ASP A 116 16.74 10.98 12.15
N LEU A 117 17.02 11.72 11.07
CA LEU A 117 16.26 11.61 9.81
C LEU A 117 16.39 10.22 9.16
N GLN A 118 17.60 9.66 9.12
CA GLN A 118 17.86 8.33 8.55
C GLN A 118 17.03 7.24 9.24
N THR A 119 16.84 7.34 10.56
CA THR A 119 16.01 6.39 11.32
C THR A 119 14.55 6.38 10.83
N LEU A 120 13.99 7.56 10.51
CA LEU A 120 12.66 7.68 9.93
C LEU A 120 12.62 7.13 8.50
N LEU A 121 13.59 7.48 7.66
CA LEU A 121 13.66 6.99 6.28
C LEU A 121 13.78 5.46 6.21
N ASP A 122 14.58 4.84 7.09
CA ASP A 122 14.72 3.38 7.19
C ASP A 122 13.43 2.71 7.65
N TRP A 123 12.68 3.35 8.53
CA TRP A 123 11.36 2.87 8.91
C TRP A 123 10.37 2.96 7.73
N MET A 124 10.29 4.10 7.05
CA MET A 124 9.41 4.31 5.89
C MET A 124 9.76 3.36 4.74
N HIS A 125 11.04 3.11 4.50
CA HIS A 125 11.50 2.14 3.50
C HIS A 125 11.09 0.70 3.85
N ARG A 126 11.28 0.27 5.11
CA ARG A 126 10.85 -1.07 5.58
C ARG A 126 9.33 -1.26 5.48
N LYS A 127 8.57 -0.18 5.61
CA LYS A 127 7.11 -0.18 5.44
C LYS A 127 6.65 -0.09 3.98
N GLY A 128 7.58 -0.09 3.02
CA GLY A 128 7.26 -0.05 1.60
C GLY A 128 6.70 1.29 1.15
N GLN A 129 6.94 2.38 1.89
CA GLN A 129 6.49 3.72 1.53
C GLN A 129 7.54 4.46 0.68
N LEU A 130 8.81 4.07 0.81
CA LEU A 130 9.94 4.63 0.05
C LEU A 130 10.67 3.56 -0.75
N ILE A 131 11.17 3.93 -1.92
CA ILE A 131 12.17 3.18 -2.68
C ILE A 131 13.52 3.85 -2.47
N LYS A 132 14.55 3.03 -2.24
CA LYS A 132 15.94 3.46 -2.16
C LYS A 132 16.70 2.91 -3.37
N ASP A 133 17.34 3.80 -4.14
CA ASP A 133 18.11 3.38 -5.31
C ASP A 133 19.56 3.00 -4.95
N SER A 134 20.34 2.56 -5.95
CA SER A 134 21.75 2.18 -5.78
C SER A 134 22.66 3.34 -5.38
N GLN A 135 22.20 4.59 -5.47
CA GLN A 135 22.90 5.79 -5.05
C GLN A 135 22.44 6.28 -3.66
N ASN A 136 21.66 5.46 -2.93
CA ASN A 136 21.06 5.81 -1.64
C ASN A 136 20.09 7.00 -1.69
N ARG A 137 19.45 7.23 -2.84
CA ARG A 137 18.43 8.26 -3.00
C ARG A 137 17.05 7.67 -2.74
N TYR A 138 16.20 8.43 -2.04
CA TYR A 138 14.86 8.03 -1.66
C TYR A 138 13.81 8.67 -2.56
N SER A 139 12.79 7.90 -2.89
CA SER A 139 11.60 8.34 -3.62
C SER A 139 10.35 7.76 -2.99
N PHE A 140 9.30 8.58 -2.89
CA PHE A 140 8.02 8.16 -2.31
C PHE A 140 7.23 7.28 -3.28
N ILE A 141 6.56 6.24 -2.76
CA ILE A 141 5.65 5.38 -3.52
C ILE A 141 4.24 5.98 -3.45
N PHE A 142 3.68 6.36 -4.60
CA PHE A 142 2.30 6.81 -4.70
C PHE A 142 1.37 5.59 -4.85
N PHE A 143 0.45 5.39 -3.90
CA PHE A 143 -0.61 4.37 -3.96
C PHE A 143 -1.95 4.94 -4.45
#